data_AF-A0AAN6TKI9-F1
#
_entry.id   AF-A0AAN6TKI9-F1
#
_cell.length_a   1.000
_cell.length_b   1.000
_cell.length_c   1.000
_cell.angle_alpha   90.00
_cell.angle_beta   90.00
_cell.angle_gamma   90.00
#
_symmetry.space_group_name_H-M   'P 1'
#
loop_
_entity.id
_entity.type
_entity.pdbx_description
1 polymer ?
#
loop_
_entity_poly.entity_id
_entity_poly.type
_entity_poly.pdbx_seq_one_letter_code
_entity_poly.pdbx_strand_id
1 'polypeptide(L)'
;MPATDIRLLALDGGGVRGLSSLMILRCLMATVDPDDPPKPCDYFDMIGGTSTGGLIAIMLGRLGMTVDECIDAYTTLSDRIFEKKTHRMTIKGKLQGRFDGAELERAVKSIVVNRGLDEDALLMDPDSPCKVFVYATSKETGDTVCLTSYRSPRGDNSNLLSSTTIWQACRATSAATTFFDPIAIGPFNEQFVDRALGANNPVYAL
;
A
#
# COMPACT_ATOMS: atom_id res chain seq x y z
N MET A 1 -17.82 4.68 -20.93
CA MET A 1 -17.88 3.29 -20.44
C MET A 1 -16.69 2.58 -21.05
N PRO A 2 -15.89 1.82 -20.29
CA PRO A 2 -14.85 0.98 -20.90
C PRO A 2 -15.51 0.03 -21.91
N ALA A 3 -14.79 -0.30 -22.98
CA ALA A 3 -15.29 -1.14 -24.08
C ALA A 3 -15.35 -2.64 -23.71
N THR A 4 -14.83 -2.99 -22.53
CA THR A 4 -14.72 -4.35 -21.97
C THR A 4 -15.06 -4.33 -20.49
N ASP A 5 -15.32 -5.51 -19.92
CA ASP A 5 -15.51 -5.69 -18.48
C ASP A 5 -14.28 -5.21 -17.69
N ILE A 6 -14.52 -4.57 -16.55
CA ILE A 6 -13.47 -4.05 -15.67
C ILE A 6 -12.91 -5.19 -14.81
N ARG A 7 -11.59 -5.35 -14.80
CA ARG A 7 -10.86 -6.32 -13.97
C ARG A 7 -10.26 -5.61 -12.76
N LEU A 8 -10.79 -5.92 -11.58
CA LEU A 8 -10.36 -5.37 -10.30
C LEU A 8 -9.67 -6.45 -9.45
N LEU A 9 -8.47 -6.14 -8.96
CA LEU A 9 -7.79 -6.93 -7.93
C LEU A 9 -7.88 -6.20 -6.58
N ALA A 10 -8.45 -6.87 -5.59
CA ALA A 10 -8.61 -6.37 -4.23
C ALA A 10 -7.80 -7.21 -3.25
N LEU A 11 -6.94 -6.56 -2.46
CA LEU A 11 -6.00 -7.21 -1.55
C LEU A 11 -6.25 -6.80 -0.10
N ASP A 12 -6.60 -7.80 0.71
CA ASP A 12 -6.86 -7.61 2.14
C ASP A 12 -5.57 -7.35 2.93
N GLY A 13 -5.72 -6.66 4.06
CA GLY A 13 -4.65 -6.55 5.05
C GLY A 13 -4.45 -7.87 5.81
N GLY A 14 -3.26 -8.06 6.40
CA GLY A 14 -3.02 -9.32 7.12
C GLY A 14 -1.64 -9.53 7.73
N GLY A 15 -0.73 -8.55 7.64
CA GLY A 15 0.67 -8.71 8.04
C GLY A 15 1.39 -9.72 7.14
N VAL A 16 2.28 -10.54 7.70
CA VAL A 16 3.05 -11.56 6.96
C VAL A 16 2.20 -12.50 6.10
N ARG A 17 0.90 -12.66 6.39
CA ARG A 17 -0.04 -13.44 5.58
C ARG A 17 -0.27 -12.89 4.17
N GLY A 18 0.16 -11.65 3.87
CA GLY A 18 0.15 -11.11 2.50
C GLY A 18 0.94 -11.96 1.50
N LEU A 19 1.94 -12.72 1.97
CA LEU A 19 2.66 -13.69 1.14
C LEU A 19 1.73 -14.78 0.60
N SER A 20 0.73 -15.21 1.37
CA SER A 20 -0.27 -16.17 0.91
C SER A 20 -1.09 -15.61 -0.25
N SER A 21 -1.50 -14.35 -0.18
CA SER A 21 -2.23 -13.68 -1.27
C SER A 21 -1.37 -13.59 -2.53
N LEU A 22 -0.06 -13.30 -2.38
CA LEU A 22 0.89 -13.30 -3.49
C LEU A 22 1.09 -14.69 -4.11
N MET A 23 1.15 -15.76 -3.31
CA MET A 23 1.23 -17.13 -3.83
C MET A 23 -0.01 -17.49 -4.67
N ILE A 24 -1.20 -17.11 -4.19
CA ILE A 24 -2.46 -17.32 -4.92
C ILE A 24 -2.45 -16.51 -6.22
N LEU A 25 -2.04 -15.23 -6.15
CA LEU A 25 -1.95 -14.38 -7.33
C LEU A 25 -0.93 -14.91 -8.35
N ARG A 26 0.20 -15.44 -7.90
CA ARG A 26 1.21 -16.05 -8.78
C ARG A 26 0.62 -17.23 -9.55
N CYS A 27 -0.08 -18.13 -8.85
CA CYS A 27 -0.77 -19.24 -9.50
C CYS A 27 -1.82 -18.74 -10.50
N LEU A 28 -2.61 -17.72 -10.13
CA LEU A 28 -3.61 -17.13 -11.01
C LEU A 28 -2.96 -16.55 -12.28
N MET A 29 -1.85 -15.82 -12.14
CA MET A 29 -1.20 -15.21 -13.30
C MET A 29 -0.57 -16.25 -14.22
N ALA A 30 -0.03 -17.34 -13.66
CA ALA A 30 0.43 -18.49 -14.43
C ALA A 30 -0.72 -19.25 -15.15
N THR A 31 -1.98 -19.13 -14.70
CA THR A 31 -3.12 -19.68 -15.46
C THR A 31 -3.54 -18.81 -16.65
N VAL A 32 -3.15 -17.52 -16.66
CA VAL A 32 -3.43 -16.61 -17.78
C VAL A 32 -2.48 -16.88 -18.93
N ASP A 33 -1.18 -16.95 -18.63
CA ASP A 33 -0.14 -17.38 -19.56
C ASP A 33 0.92 -18.17 -18.76
N PRO A 34 1.02 -19.50 -18.96
CA PRO A 34 1.98 -20.32 -18.23
C PRO A 34 3.44 -20.07 -18.61
N ASP A 35 3.70 -19.60 -19.83
CA ASP A 35 5.05 -19.44 -20.38
C ASP A 35 5.60 -18.03 -20.13
N ASP A 36 4.72 -17.01 -20.20
CA ASP A 36 5.05 -15.61 -19.91
C ASP A 36 3.91 -14.92 -19.13
N PRO A 37 3.76 -15.19 -17.82
CA PRO A 37 2.68 -14.61 -17.03
C PRO A 37 2.69 -13.07 -17.09
N PRO A 38 1.58 -12.43 -17.47
CA PRO A 38 1.55 -10.97 -17.59
C PRO A 38 1.72 -10.31 -16.22
N LYS A 39 2.24 -9.08 -16.21
CA LYS A 39 2.27 -8.29 -14.97
C LYS A 39 0.84 -8.01 -14.51
N PRO A 40 0.58 -7.97 -13.19
CA PRO A 40 -0.75 -7.63 -12.71
C PRO A 40 -1.26 -6.28 -13.19
N CYS A 41 -0.39 -5.27 -13.37
CA CYS A 41 -0.80 -3.97 -13.92
C CYS A 41 -1.23 -4.01 -15.40
N ASP A 42 -0.79 -5.00 -16.16
CA ASP A 42 -1.15 -5.17 -17.57
C ASP A 42 -2.44 -5.98 -17.71
N TYR A 43 -2.78 -6.76 -16.67
CA TYR A 43 -3.98 -7.58 -16.63
C TYR A 43 -5.15 -6.96 -15.85
N PHE A 44 -4.91 -6.22 -14.77
CA PHE A 44 -5.97 -5.59 -13.99
C PHE A 44 -6.07 -4.10 -14.30
N ASP A 45 -7.28 -3.65 -14.61
CA ASP A 45 -7.58 -2.22 -14.82
C ASP A 45 -7.43 -1.44 -13.50
N MET A 46 -7.61 -2.13 -12.38
CA MET A 46 -7.50 -1.54 -11.06
C MET A 46 -6.96 -2.53 -10.03
N ILE A 47 -6.04 -2.07 -9.18
CA ILE A 47 -5.49 -2.84 -8.07
C ILE A 47 -5.61 -1.99 -6.81
N GLY A 48 -6.20 -2.53 -5.75
CA GLY A 48 -6.22 -1.83 -4.49
C GLY A 48 -6.18 -2.72 -3.27
N GLY A 49 -5.89 -2.09 -2.13
CA GLY A 49 -5.68 -2.84 -0.91
C GLY A 49 -5.65 -2.01 0.36
N THR A 50 -5.65 -2.72 1.47
CA THR A 50 -5.58 -2.16 2.83
C THR A 50 -4.38 -2.77 3.55
N SER A 51 -3.64 -1.99 4.34
CA SER A 51 -2.50 -2.47 5.11
C SER A 51 -1.46 -3.15 4.21
N THR A 52 -1.02 -4.36 4.56
CA THR A 52 -0.18 -5.21 3.70
C THR A 52 -0.70 -5.30 2.26
N GLY A 53 -2.01 -5.42 2.05
CA GLY A 53 -2.60 -5.46 0.71
C GLY A 53 -2.40 -4.15 -0.04
N GLY A 54 -2.35 -3.02 0.66
CA GLY A 54 -2.04 -1.71 0.09
C GLY A 54 -0.58 -1.59 -0.35
N LEU A 55 0.37 -2.12 0.43
CA LEU A 55 1.79 -2.22 0.02
C LEU A 55 1.92 -3.04 -1.26
N ILE A 56 1.28 -4.21 -1.30
CA ILE A 56 1.30 -5.10 -2.46
C ILE A 56 0.63 -4.43 -3.67
N ALA A 57 -0.51 -3.76 -3.48
CA ALA A 57 -1.19 -3.03 -4.54
C ALA A 57 -0.31 -1.95 -5.18
N ILE A 58 0.44 -1.21 -4.36
CA ILE A 58 1.40 -0.19 -4.84
C ILE A 58 2.55 -0.86 -5.60
N MET A 59 3.13 -1.95 -5.10
CA MET A 59 4.20 -2.66 -5.80
C MET A 59 3.72 -3.17 -7.17
N LEU A 60 2.62 -3.92 -7.20
CA LEU A 60 2.13 -4.52 -8.42
C LEU A 60 1.59 -3.50 -9.43
N GLY A 61 0.79 -2.54 -8.96
CA GLY A 61 0.09 -1.59 -9.82
C GLY A 61 0.90 -0.33 -10.13
N ARG A 62 1.43 0.34 -9.11
CA ARG A 62 2.07 1.66 -9.25
C ARG A 62 3.53 1.55 -9.67
N LEU A 63 4.22 0.52 -9.19
CA LEU A 63 5.63 0.26 -9.51
C LEU A 63 5.81 -0.79 -10.62
N GLY A 64 4.72 -1.33 -11.17
CA GLY A 64 4.73 -2.26 -12.30
C GLY A 64 5.54 -3.53 -12.05
N MET A 65 5.55 -4.02 -10.81
CA MET A 65 6.26 -5.24 -10.44
C MET A 65 5.56 -6.49 -10.97
N THR A 66 6.34 -7.47 -11.39
CA THR A 66 5.86 -8.86 -11.51
C THR A 66 5.49 -9.41 -10.13
N VAL A 67 4.76 -10.52 -10.09
CA VAL A 67 4.39 -11.15 -8.82
C VAL A 67 5.62 -11.64 -8.06
N ASP A 68 6.62 -12.22 -8.75
CA ASP A 68 7.84 -12.72 -8.12
C ASP A 68 8.73 -11.58 -7.57
N GLU A 69 8.91 -10.50 -8.33
CA GLU A 69 9.60 -9.31 -7.80
C GLU A 69 8.89 -8.72 -6.58
N CYS A 70 7.55 -8.74 -6.57
CA CYS A 70 6.77 -8.30 -5.42
C CYS A 70 6.93 -9.23 -4.21
N ILE A 71 7.03 -10.54 -4.42
CA ILE A 71 7.30 -11.52 -3.36
C ILE A 71 8.67 -11.25 -2.73
N ASP A 72 9.70 -11.06 -3.55
CA ASP A 72 11.06 -10.81 -3.08
C ASP A 72 11.16 -9.47 -2.32
N ALA A 73 10.56 -8.42 -2.89
CA ALA A 73 10.51 -7.10 -2.26
C ALA A 73 9.73 -7.14 -0.94
N TYR A 74 8.58 -7.82 -0.92
CA TYR A 74 7.74 -7.94 0.28
C TYR A 74 8.41 -8.78 1.37
N THR A 75 9.11 -9.85 1.02
CA THR A 75 9.86 -10.69 1.97
C THR A 75 11.01 -9.89 2.58
N THR A 76 11.80 -9.21 1.76
CA THR A 76 12.89 -8.33 2.22
C THR A 76 12.38 -7.20 3.12
N LEU A 77 11.26 -6.57 2.73
CA LEU A 77 10.61 -5.53 3.51
C LEU A 77 10.12 -6.07 4.86
N SER A 78 9.49 -7.25 4.85
CA SER A 78 9.01 -7.93 6.06
C SER A 78 10.16 -8.24 6.99
N ASP A 79 11.27 -8.78 6.50
CA ASP A 79 12.43 -9.11 7.33
C ASP A 79 13.00 -7.86 8.01
N ARG A 80 13.15 -6.75 7.27
CA ARG A 80 13.64 -5.47 7.85
C ARG A 80 12.69 -4.88 8.89
N ILE A 81 11.38 -5.00 8.68
CA ILE A 81 10.36 -4.44 9.58
C ILE A 81 10.18 -5.33 10.83
N PHE A 82 10.18 -6.65 10.65
CA PHE A 82 9.90 -7.63 11.70
C PHE A 82 11.16 -8.16 12.40
N GLU A 83 12.36 -7.81 11.95
CA GLU A 83 13.60 -8.06 12.69
C GLU A 83 13.50 -7.45 14.10
N LYS A 84 13.52 -8.34 15.10
CA LYS A 84 13.27 -8.03 16.52
C LYS A 84 14.15 -6.89 17.03
N LYS A 85 13.63 -5.66 17.05
CA LYS A 85 14.05 -4.67 18.05
C LYS A 85 13.34 -5.02 19.37
N THR A 86 14.06 -5.77 20.21
CA THR A 86 13.75 -6.08 21.61
C THR A 86 12.93 -4.99 22.31
N HIS A 87 11.82 -5.40 22.93
CA HIS A 87 10.95 -4.64 23.83
C HIS A 87 11.59 -3.37 24.42
N ARG A 88 11.22 -2.19 23.92
CA ARG A 88 11.40 -0.93 24.66
C ARG A 88 10.18 -0.70 25.53
N MET A 89 10.19 -1.31 26.72
CA MET A 89 9.30 -0.89 27.80
C MET A 89 9.83 0.43 28.36
N THR A 90 9.23 1.53 27.94
CA THR A 90 9.49 2.83 28.57
C THR A 90 8.56 2.96 29.79
N ILE A 91 9.16 3.22 30.95
CA ILE A 91 8.51 3.48 32.23
C ILE A 91 7.74 4.81 32.13
N LYS A 92 6.57 4.86 31.46
CA LYS A 92 5.64 6.03 31.47
C LYS A 92 4.31 5.87 30.71
N GLY A 93 3.75 4.66 30.56
CA GLY A 93 2.33 4.50 30.16
C GLY A 93 1.90 5.05 28.78
N LYS A 94 2.81 5.50 27.92
CA LYS A 94 2.52 5.85 26.52
C LYS A 94 2.69 4.61 25.65
N LEU A 95 1.64 4.19 24.94
CA LEU A 95 1.77 3.24 23.84
C LEU A 95 2.63 3.88 22.75
N GLN A 96 3.80 3.30 22.48
CA GLN A 96 4.64 3.62 21.33
C GLN A 96 4.52 2.46 20.34
N GLY A 97 4.51 2.75 19.03
CA GLY A 97 4.47 1.70 17.99
C GLY A 97 5.56 0.65 18.20
N ARG A 98 5.24 -0.62 17.97
CA ARG A 98 6.17 -1.75 18.12
C ARG A 98 7.30 -1.78 17.07
N PHE A 99 7.13 -1.10 15.95
CA PHE A 99 8.06 -1.08 14.82
C PHE A 99 8.48 0.34 14.44
N ASP A 100 9.66 0.42 13.84
CA ASP A 100 10.31 1.65 13.46
C ASP A 100 9.73 2.19 12.14
N GLY A 101 8.95 3.25 12.21
CA GLY A 101 8.35 3.86 11.03
C GLY A 101 9.37 4.38 10.02
N ALA A 102 10.56 4.80 10.49
CA ALA A 102 11.64 5.24 9.63
C ALA A 102 12.30 4.09 8.87
N GLU A 103 12.23 2.85 9.39
CA GLU A 103 12.69 1.66 8.68
C GLU A 103 11.77 1.33 7.50
N LEU A 104 10.45 1.35 7.72
CA LEU A 104 9.47 1.17 6.65
C LEU A 104 9.62 2.26 5.59
N GLU A 105 9.80 3.52 5.98
CA GLU A 105 10.08 4.62 5.05
C GLU A 105 11.33 4.35 4.20
N ARG A 106 12.48 4.10 4.83
CA ARG A 106 13.74 3.83 4.11
C ARG A 106 13.63 2.63 3.18
N ALA A 107 12.99 1.56 3.63
CA ALA A 107 12.82 0.36 2.83
C ALA A 107 11.94 0.61 1.60
N VAL A 108 10.81 1.34 1.76
CA VAL A 108 9.95 1.69 0.62
C VAL A 108 10.65 2.67 -0.32
N LYS A 109 11.34 3.71 0.19
CA LYS A 109 12.14 4.61 -0.66
C LYS A 109 13.18 3.87 -1.49
N SER A 110 13.86 2.89 -0.89
CA SER A 110 14.82 2.03 -1.61
C SER A 110 14.15 1.25 -2.74
N ILE A 111 12.95 0.71 -2.51
CA ILE A 111 12.17 0.01 -3.53
C ILE A 111 11.78 0.95 -4.68
N VAL A 112 11.36 2.18 -4.37
CA VAL A 112 10.98 3.20 -5.36
C VAL A 112 12.18 3.60 -6.22
N VAL A 113 13.33 3.87 -5.60
CA VAL A 113 14.57 4.22 -6.32
C VAL A 113 15.07 3.07 -7.19
N ASN A 114 14.99 1.83 -6.72
CA ASN A 114 15.36 0.65 -7.52
C ASN A 114 14.45 0.45 -8.74
N ARG A 115 13.27 1.07 -8.76
CA ARG A 115 12.38 1.12 -9.92
C ARG A 115 12.65 2.32 -10.85
N GLY A 116 13.71 3.09 -10.60
CA GLY A 116 14.12 4.22 -11.42
C GLY A 116 13.30 5.49 -11.20
N LEU A 117 12.56 5.55 -10.09
CA LEU A 117 11.78 6.73 -9.70
C LEU A 117 12.53 7.55 -8.64
N ASP A 118 12.16 8.82 -8.51
CA ASP A 118 12.60 9.66 -7.40
C ASP A 118 12.10 9.09 -6.06
N GLU A 119 12.89 9.21 -4.98
CA GLU A 119 12.52 8.64 -3.67
C GLU A 119 11.22 9.23 -3.11
N ASP A 120 10.87 10.45 -3.50
CA ASP A 120 9.64 11.15 -3.16
C ASP A 120 8.64 11.19 -4.33
N ALA A 121 8.75 10.23 -5.26
CA ALA A 121 7.79 10.07 -6.35
C ALA A 121 6.34 10.00 -5.83
N LEU A 122 5.44 10.71 -6.53
CA LEU A 122 4.03 10.78 -6.17
C LEU A 122 3.32 9.45 -6.43
N LEU A 123 2.37 9.13 -5.55
CA LEU A 123 1.41 8.04 -5.81
C LEU A 123 0.59 8.34 -7.07
N MET A 124 0.29 9.61 -7.29
CA MET A 124 -0.45 10.12 -8.44
C MET A 124 0.25 9.76 -9.76
N ASP A 125 -0.48 9.03 -10.62
CA ASP A 125 -0.05 8.61 -11.95
C ASP A 125 -1.29 8.48 -12.86
N PRO A 126 -1.87 9.61 -13.30
CA PRO A 126 -3.14 9.62 -14.01
C PRO A 126 -3.06 8.95 -15.37
N ASP A 127 -1.86 8.89 -15.96
CA ASP A 127 -1.60 8.37 -17.29
C ASP A 127 -1.37 6.84 -17.28
N SER A 128 -1.09 6.24 -16.13
CA SER A 128 -1.02 4.79 -15.98
C SER A 128 -2.34 4.11 -16.40
N PRO A 129 -2.30 3.04 -17.21
CA PRO A 129 -3.51 2.27 -17.56
C PRO A 129 -4.09 1.54 -16.35
N CYS A 130 -3.24 1.09 -15.42
CA CYS A 130 -3.64 0.45 -14.17
C CYS A 130 -3.88 1.49 -13.07
N LYS A 131 -5.09 1.52 -12.52
CA LYS A 131 -5.47 2.45 -11.44
C LYS A 131 -5.20 1.82 -10.08
N VAL A 132 -4.49 2.53 -9.21
CA VAL A 132 -4.16 2.06 -7.86
C VAL A 132 -4.94 2.84 -6.81
N PHE A 133 -5.44 2.15 -5.81
CA PHE A 133 -6.02 2.77 -4.63
C PHE A 133 -5.62 2.03 -3.34
N VAL A 134 -5.37 2.78 -2.27
CA VAL A 134 -5.08 2.21 -0.96
C VAL A 134 -5.92 2.90 0.11
N TYR A 135 -6.40 2.11 1.07
CA TYR A 135 -7.15 2.66 2.19
C TYR A 135 -6.27 2.91 3.42
N ALA A 136 -6.52 4.04 4.06
CA ALA A 136 -6.01 4.41 5.37
C ALA A 136 -7.16 4.99 6.21
N THR A 137 -6.92 5.23 7.49
CA THR A 137 -7.87 5.86 8.40
C THR A 137 -7.34 7.20 8.88
N SER A 138 -8.14 8.25 8.76
CA SER A 138 -7.85 9.55 9.39
C SER A 138 -7.88 9.38 10.91
N LYS A 139 -6.79 9.76 11.58
CA LYS A 139 -6.72 9.70 13.03
C LYS A 139 -7.62 10.72 13.71
N GLU A 140 -7.87 11.86 13.04
CA GLU A 140 -8.66 12.96 13.60
C GLU A 140 -10.16 12.66 13.58
N THR A 141 -10.65 12.15 12.46
CA THR A 141 -12.10 11.91 12.26
C THR A 141 -12.48 10.44 12.44
N GLY A 142 -11.53 9.51 12.34
CA GLY A 142 -11.80 8.07 12.25
C GLY A 142 -12.31 7.62 10.89
N ASP A 143 -12.41 8.53 9.92
CA ASP A 143 -12.94 8.22 8.60
C ASP A 143 -11.96 7.41 7.76
N THR A 144 -12.52 6.65 6.83
CA THR A 144 -11.74 5.95 5.82
C THR A 144 -11.33 6.94 4.73
N VAL A 145 -10.03 7.01 4.46
CA VAL A 145 -9.46 7.82 3.38
C VAL A 145 -8.91 6.89 2.31
N CYS A 146 -9.30 7.15 1.06
CA CYS A 146 -8.83 6.43 -0.11
C CYS A 146 -7.75 7.27 -0.81
N LEU A 147 -6.51 6.78 -0.79
CA LEU A 147 -5.39 7.39 -1.50
C LEU A 147 -5.26 6.72 -2.87
N THR A 148 -5.37 7.51 -3.95
CA THR A 148 -5.49 6.98 -5.32
C THR A 148 -4.36 7.47 -6.23
N SER A 149 -3.95 6.63 -7.18
CA SER A 149 -3.05 7.02 -8.28
C SER A 149 -3.77 7.69 -9.44
N TYR A 150 -5.09 7.91 -9.34
CA TYR A 150 -5.92 8.57 -10.35
C TYR A 150 -6.77 9.66 -9.73
N ARG A 151 -7.20 10.63 -10.56
CA ARG A 151 -8.10 11.69 -10.10
C ARG A 151 -9.48 11.11 -9.86
N SER A 152 -9.92 11.12 -8.61
CA SER A 152 -11.30 10.74 -8.28
C SER A 152 -12.24 11.90 -8.63
N PRO A 153 -13.29 11.67 -9.45
CA PRO A 153 -14.30 12.69 -9.72
C PRO A 153 -15.12 13.09 -8.48
N ARG A 154 -15.07 12.27 -7.42
CA ARG A 154 -15.88 12.40 -6.20
C ARG A 154 -15.11 12.96 -5.00
N GLY A 155 -13.81 13.25 -5.13
CA GLY A 155 -12.93 13.55 -3.98
C GLY A 155 -12.62 15.03 -3.78
N ASP A 156 -12.99 15.57 -2.61
CA ASP A 156 -12.61 16.91 -2.11
C ASP A 156 -11.12 16.99 -1.69
N ASN A 157 -10.45 15.84 -1.57
CA ASN A 157 -9.07 15.71 -1.08
C ASN A 157 -8.00 15.91 -2.18
N SER A 158 -8.26 16.77 -3.17
CA SER A 158 -7.36 16.96 -4.32
C SER A 158 -5.94 17.39 -3.91
N ASN A 159 -5.80 18.17 -2.84
CA ASN A 159 -4.51 18.63 -2.32
C ASN A 159 -3.72 17.54 -1.59
N LEU A 160 -4.41 16.65 -0.87
CA LEU A 160 -3.78 15.51 -0.22
C LEU A 160 -3.27 14.52 -1.27
N LEU A 161 -4.12 14.17 -2.23
CA LEU A 161 -3.78 13.22 -3.30
C LEU A 161 -2.68 13.73 -4.23
N SER A 162 -2.63 15.04 -4.48
CA SER A 162 -1.60 15.65 -5.33
C SER A 162 -0.22 15.77 -4.67
N SER A 163 -0.15 15.64 -3.34
CA SER A 163 1.10 15.76 -2.57
C SER A 163 1.57 14.44 -1.94
N THR A 164 0.73 13.39 -1.97
CA THR A 164 1.06 12.10 -1.35
C THR A 164 2.11 11.36 -2.17
N THR A 165 3.26 11.10 -1.56
CA THR A 165 4.31 10.24 -2.15
C THR A 165 3.97 8.76 -1.99
N ILE A 166 4.62 7.91 -2.80
CA ILE A 166 4.46 6.46 -2.73
C ILE A 166 4.78 5.94 -1.32
N TRP A 167 5.89 6.37 -0.73
CA TRP A 167 6.29 5.92 0.61
C TRP A 167 5.34 6.40 1.71
N GLN A 168 4.78 7.61 1.57
CA GLN A 168 3.77 8.13 2.50
C GLN A 168 2.49 7.30 2.44
N ALA A 169 2.02 6.95 1.25
CA ALA A 169 0.86 6.07 1.08
C ALA A 169 1.10 4.68 1.70
N CYS A 170 2.28 4.09 1.48
CA CYS A 170 2.70 2.84 2.09
C CYS A 170 2.70 2.90 3.63
N ARG A 171 3.24 4.00 4.20
CA ARG A 171 3.23 4.26 5.65
C ARG A 171 1.81 4.42 6.18
N ALA A 172 0.97 5.21 5.52
CA ALA A 172 -0.41 5.47 5.96
C ALA A 172 -1.26 4.20 5.98
N THR A 173 -1.18 3.39 4.92
CA THR A 173 -1.97 2.15 4.87
C THR A 173 -1.47 1.10 5.87
N SER A 174 -0.17 1.05 6.16
CA SER A 174 0.45 0.01 7.01
C SER A 174 0.66 0.41 8.47
N ALA A 175 0.27 1.64 8.86
CA ALA A 175 0.43 2.16 10.22
C ALA A 175 -0.56 1.55 11.25
N ALA A 176 -0.56 0.21 11.39
CA ALA A 176 -1.38 -0.48 12.39
C ALA A 176 -1.14 0.14 13.77
N THR A 177 -2.23 0.56 14.43
CA THR A 177 -2.22 1.42 15.63
C THR A 177 -1.46 0.84 16.82
N THR A 178 -1.16 -0.46 16.80
CA THR A 178 -0.35 -1.16 17.82
C THR A 178 1.10 -1.44 17.37
N PHE A 179 1.39 -1.16 16.10
CA PHE A 179 2.63 -1.53 15.42
C PHE A 179 3.45 -0.32 14.95
N PHE A 180 2.83 0.78 14.52
CA PHE A 180 3.57 1.97 14.09
C PHE A 180 2.95 3.25 14.63
N ASP A 181 3.78 4.27 14.76
CA ASP A 181 3.30 5.63 15.02
C ASP A 181 2.61 6.22 13.76
N PRO A 182 1.58 7.07 13.92
CA PRO A 182 0.86 7.72 12.83
C PRO A 182 1.78 8.54 11.90
N ILE A 183 1.39 8.69 10.65
CA ILE A 183 2.10 9.54 9.68
C ILE A 183 1.27 10.80 9.34
N ALA A 184 1.94 11.95 9.23
CA ALA A 184 1.34 13.18 8.72
C ALA A 184 1.60 13.32 7.21
N ILE A 185 0.58 13.64 6.42
CA ILE A 185 0.68 13.79 4.96
C ILE A 185 0.02 15.10 4.52
N GLY A 186 0.59 15.71 3.47
CA GLY A 186 0.03 16.87 2.80
C GLY A 186 0.27 18.20 3.52
N PRO A 187 -0.18 19.32 2.92
CA PRO A 187 0.10 20.67 3.41
C PRO A 187 -0.52 20.97 4.78
N PHE A 188 -1.55 20.23 5.17
CA PHE A 188 -2.25 20.39 6.44
C PHE A 188 -1.78 19.40 7.53
N ASN A 189 -0.77 18.57 7.25
CA ASN A 189 -0.25 17.55 8.16
C ASN A 189 -1.34 16.60 8.71
N GLU A 190 -2.27 16.18 7.85
CA GLU A 190 -3.33 15.24 8.20
C GLU A 190 -2.72 13.92 8.69
N GLN A 191 -3.15 13.44 9.87
CA GLN A 191 -2.58 12.24 10.48
C GLN A 191 -3.34 10.97 10.08
N PHE A 192 -2.60 9.95 9.65
CA PHE A 192 -3.14 8.67 9.20
C PHE A 192 -2.65 7.50 10.06
N VAL A 193 -3.55 6.54 10.23
CA VAL A 193 -3.31 5.22 10.84
C VAL A 193 -3.92 4.12 9.95
N ASP A 194 -3.48 2.88 10.11
CA ASP A 194 -4.01 1.73 9.37
C ASP A 194 -5.42 1.37 9.88
N ARG A 195 -6.23 0.91 8.93
CA ARG A 195 -7.64 0.54 9.07
C ARG A 195 -7.87 -0.85 9.69
N ALA A 196 -6.84 -1.53 10.16
CA ALA A 196 -6.91 -2.89 10.73
C ALA A 196 -7.99 -3.13 11.81
N LEU A 197 -8.52 -2.08 12.45
CA LEU A 197 -9.57 -2.17 13.48
C LEU A 197 -11.03 -2.05 12.98
N GLY A 198 -11.28 -1.76 11.70
CA GLY A 198 -12.64 -1.47 11.22
C GLY A 198 -13.08 -2.22 9.96
N ALA A 199 -12.28 -2.19 8.89
CA ALA A 199 -12.60 -2.84 7.62
C ALA A 199 -11.30 -3.20 6.86
N ASN A 200 -10.93 -4.47 6.95
CA ASN A 200 -9.65 -4.98 6.46
C ASN A 200 -9.70 -5.38 4.97
N ASN A 201 -10.90 -5.62 4.43
CA ASN A 201 -11.11 -5.95 3.03
C ASN A 201 -11.55 -4.68 2.27
N PRO A 202 -10.79 -4.25 1.24
CA PRO A 202 -11.04 -3.01 0.51
C PRO A 202 -12.36 -3.04 -0.27
N VAL A 203 -12.94 -4.21 -0.58
CA VAL A 203 -14.19 -4.33 -1.34
C VAL A 203 -15.37 -3.73 -0.59
N TYR A 204 -15.36 -3.69 0.75
CA TYR A 204 -16.43 -3.07 1.53
C TYR A 204 -16.43 -1.54 1.49
N ALA A 205 -15.43 -0.93 0.85
CA ALA A 205 -15.30 0.52 0.73
C ALA A 205 -15.33 1.01 -0.73
N LEU A 206 -15.54 0.08 -1.68
CA LEU A 206 -15.83 0.35 -3.09
C LEU A 206 -17.33 0.57 -3.28
#